data_AF-A0A6B3FVG5-F1
#
_entry.id   AF-A0A6B3FVG5-F1
#
_cell.length_a   1.000
_cell.length_b   1.000
_cell.length_c   1.000
_cell.angle_alpha   90.00
_cell.angle_beta   90.00
_cell.angle_gamma   90.00
#
_symmetry.space_group_name_H-M   'P 1'
#
loop_
_entity.id
_entity.type
_entity.pdbx_description
1 polymer ?
#
loop_
_entity_poly.entity_id
_entity_poly.type
_entity_poly.pdbx_seq_one_letter_code
_entity_poly.pdbx_strand_id
1 'polypeptide(L)'
;MQRQIFTEEHDAFRETVRAFLAKEVLPYYEQWEQDGIVSREAWLAAGRAGLLGLAVPEEYGGGGSDDFRYSAVLAEEFTRAGAAGLAIGLHNDIIGPYLTGLATDEQKRRWLPGF
;
A
#
# COMPACT_ATOMS: atom_id res chain seq x y z
N MET A 1 -2.44 -1.63 23.62
CA MET A 1 -3.89 -1.39 23.83
C MET A 1 -4.61 -1.86 22.58
N GLN A 2 -5.65 -2.69 22.70
CA GLN A 2 -6.39 -3.19 21.53
C GLN A 2 -7.29 -2.05 20.99
N ARG A 3 -7.13 -1.69 19.70
CA ARG A 3 -7.96 -0.68 19.06
C ARG A 3 -9.29 -1.31 18.66
N GLN A 4 -10.41 -0.66 18.99
CA GLN A 4 -11.76 -1.19 18.74
C GLN A 4 -12.36 -0.79 17.38
N ILE A 5 -11.59 -0.06 16.55
CA ILE A 5 -12.06 0.44 15.24
C ILE A 5 -11.94 -0.60 14.12
N PHE A 6 -11.19 -1.68 14.33
CA PHE A 6 -10.90 -2.69 13.32
C PHE A 6 -11.90 -3.85 13.38
N THR A 7 -12.27 -4.35 12.20
CA THR A 7 -13.08 -5.57 12.03
C THR A 7 -12.18 -6.76 11.74
N GLU A 8 -12.75 -7.97 11.68
CA GLU A 8 -12.03 -9.19 11.29
C GLU A 8 -11.36 -9.07 9.91
N GLU A 9 -11.96 -8.34 8.97
CA GLU A 9 -11.36 -8.07 7.65
C GLU A 9 -10.09 -7.21 7.74
N HIS A 10 -10.10 -6.21 8.62
CA HIS A 10 -8.92 -5.37 8.86
C HIS A 10 -7.80 -6.17 9.54
N ASP A 11 -8.15 -7.06 10.47
CA ASP A 11 -7.18 -7.94 11.13
C ASP A 11 -6.63 -8.99 10.16
N ALA A 12 -7.44 -9.55 9.26
CA ALA A 12 -6.97 -10.42 8.19
C ALA A 12 -6.03 -9.68 7.23
N PHE A 13 -6.38 -8.45 6.84
CA PHE A 13 -5.52 -7.60 6.02
C PHE A 13 -4.20 -7.28 6.73
N ARG A 14 -4.23 -7.05 8.05
CA ARG A 14 -3.02 -6.85 8.86
C ARG A 14 -2.07 -8.03 8.77
N GLU A 15 -2.59 -9.25 8.82
CA GLU A 15 -1.76 -10.45 8.64
C GLU A 15 -1.17 -10.54 7.23
N THR A 16 -1.92 -10.13 6.19
CA THR A 16 -1.39 -10.01 4.83
C THR A 16 -0.22 -9.01 4.77
N VAL A 17 -0.36 -7.82 5.37
CA VAL A 17 0.71 -6.82 5.42
C VAL A 17 1.94 -7.35 6.16
N ARG A 18 1.75 -8.06 7.27
CA ARG A 18 2.84 -8.69 8.03
C ARG A 18 3.57 -9.75 7.22
N ALA A 19 2.84 -10.61 6.52
CA ALA A 19 3.42 -11.64 5.67
C ALA A 19 4.22 -11.02 4.51
N PHE A 20 3.68 -9.97 3.89
CA PHE A 20 4.39 -9.20 2.87
C PHE A 20 5.69 -8.60 3.42
N LEU A 21 5.64 -7.91 4.55
CA LEU A 21 6.82 -7.31 5.17
C LEU A 21 7.89 -8.36 5.50
N ALA A 22 7.50 -9.48 6.11
CA ALA A 22 8.42 -10.53 6.51
C ALA A 22 9.13 -11.20 5.33
N LYS A 23 8.44 -11.32 4.18
CA LYS A 23 8.95 -12.05 3.02
C LYS A 23 9.64 -11.15 2.00
N GLU A 24 9.06 -9.99 1.71
CA GLU A 24 9.40 -9.17 0.55
C GLU A 24 10.15 -7.88 0.94
N VAL A 25 10.18 -7.49 2.22
CA VAL A 25 10.78 -6.22 2.68
C VAL A 25 11.93 -6.46 3.65
N LEU A 26 11.65 -7.04 4.82
CA LEU A 26 12.60 -7.14 5.93
C LEU A 26 13.91 -7.85 5.58
N PRO A 27 13.95 -8.92 4.77
CA PRO A 27 15.21 -9.57 4.40
C PRO A 27 16.16 -8.70 3.57
N TYR A 28 15.66 -7.64 2.95
CA TYR A 28 16.40 -6.82 1.99
C TYR A 28 16.58 -5.37 2.46
N TYR A 29 15.88 -4.97 3.53
CA TYR A 29 15.72 -3.57 3.91
C TYR A 29 17.05 -2.87 4.23
N GLU A 30 17.94 -3.52 4.97
CA GLU A 30 19.26 -2.96 5.32
C GLU A 30 20.09 -2.64 4.06
N GLN A 31 20.04 -3.51 3.04
CA GLN A 31 20.74 -3.25 1.78
C GLN A 31 20.14 -2.04 1.05
N TRP A 32 18.81 -1.90 1.03
CA TRP A 32 18.16 -0.75 0.41
C TRP A 32 18.48 0.57 1.11
N GLU A 33 18.68 0.55 2.43
CA GLU A 33 19.15 1.73 3.17
C GLU A 33 20.56 2.11 2.76
N GLN A 34 21.46 1.13 2.56
CA GLN A 34 22.82 1.38 2.07
C GLN A 34 22.81 1.89 0.62
N ASP A 35 21.96 1.31 -0.23
CA ASP A 35 21.85 1.68 -1.65
C ASP A 35 21.08 2.99 -1.86
N GLY A 36 20.34 3.44 -0.85
CA GLY A 36 19.49 4.63 -0.91
C GLY A 36 18.24 4.48 -1.79
N ILE A 37 17.87 3.24 -2.15
CA ILE A 37 16.73 2.96 -3.03
C ILE A 37 16.09 1.61 -2.71
N VAL A 38 14.76 1.58 -2.70
CA VAL A 38 14.00 0.33 -2.59
C VAL A 38 13.86 -0.35 -3.95
N SER A 39 14.02 -1.67 -3.97
CA SER A 39 13.89 -2.48 -5.19
C SER A 39 12.50 -2.35 -5.85
N ARG A 40 12.49 -2.35 -7.18
CA ARG A 40 11.25 -2.35 -7.98
C ARG A 40 10.44 -3.63 -7.78
N GLU A 41 11.11 -4.74 -7.52
CA GLU A 41 10.51 -6.04 -7.27
C GLU A 41 9.62 -6.02 -6.02
N ALA A 42 10.01 -5.26 -4.99
CA ALA A 42 9.21 -5.06 -3.78
C ALA A 42 7.89 -4.31 -4.08
N TRP A 43 7.92 -3.28 -4.92
CA TRP A 43 6.72 -2.59 -5.40
C TRP A 43 5.80 -3.51 -6.20
N LEU A 44 6.36 -4.29 -7.11
CA LEU A 44 5.59 -5.27 -7.88
C LEU A 44 4.99 -6.36 -6.98
N ALA A 45 5.70 -6.77 -5.93
CA ALA A 45 5.19 -7.70 -4.93
C ALA A 45 4.05 -7.08 -4.11
N ALA A 46 4.16 -5.81 -3.71
CA ALA A 46 3.09 -5.09 -3.02
C ALA A 46 1.82 -5.01 -3.87
N GLY A 47 1.94 -4.72 -5.17
CA GLY A 47 0.82 -4.73 -6.11
C GLY A 47 0.16 -6.11 -6.24
N ARG A 48 0.95 -7.18 -6.38
CA ARG A 48 0.42 -8.56 -6.41
C ARG A 48 -0.26 -8.98 -5.10
N ALA A 49 0.17 -8.42 -3.98
CA ALA A 49 -0.42 -8.65 -2.66
C ALA A 49 -1.67 -7.78 -2.39
N GLY A 50 -2.07 -6.92 -3.34
CA GLY A 50 -3.23 -6.02 -3.18
C GLY A 50 -2.99 -4.89 -2.18
N LEU A 51 -1.73 -4.48 -1.97
CA LEU A 51 -1.37 -3.42 -1.01
C LEU A 51 -1.28 -2.03 -1.66
N LEU A 52 -1.34 -1.96 -2.99
CA LEU A 52 -1.32 -0.71 -3.77
C LEU A 52 -2.72 -0.44 -4.33
N GLY A 53 -3.06 0.82 -4.54
CA GLY A 53 -4.31 1.23 -5.16
C GLY A 53 -5.56 0.85 -4.36
N LEU A 54 -5.50 0.82 -3.02
CA LEU A 54 -6.61 0.38 -2.16
C LEU A 54 -7.94 1.10 -2.45
N ALA A 55 -7.89 2.42 -2.60
CA ALA A 55 -9.04 3.26 -2.93
C ALA A 55 -9.21 3.52 -4.44
N VAL A 56 -8.35 2.96 -5.28
CA VAL A 56 -8.52 3.07 -6.74
C VAL A 56 -9.73 2.22 -7.15
N PRO A 57 -10.65 2.74 -7.99
CA PRO A 57 -11.83 1.98 -8.39
C PRO A 57 -11.48 0.65 -9.08
N GLU A 58 -12.32 -0.37 -8.86
CA GLU A 58 -12.14 -1.71 -9.42
C GLU A 58 -12.07 -1.73 -10.96
N GLU A 59 -12.76 -0.79 -11.63
CA GLU A 59 -12.70 -0.64 -13.10
C GLU A 59 -11.28 -0.35 -13.64
N TYR A 60 -10.39 0.18 -12.78
CA TYR A 60 -8.99 0.41 -13.09
C TYR A 60 -8.05 -0.66 -12.48
N GLY A 61 -8.60 -1.69 -11.85
CA GLY A 61 -7.85 -2.78 -11.22
C GLY A 61 -7.40 -2.50 -9.78
N GLY A 62 -7.95 -1.47 -9.13
CA GLY A 62 -7.71 -1.17 -7.72
C GLY A 62 -8.62 -1.92 -6.75
N GLY A 63 -8.49 -1.61 -5.45
CA GLY A 63 -9.25 -2.27 -4.38
C GLY A 63 -10.66 -1.75 -4.15
N GLY A 64 -11.03 -0.60 -4.73
CA GLY A 64 -12.39 -0.04 -4.66
C GLY A 64 -12.89 0.38 -3.27
N SER A 65 -12.02 0.43 -2.26
CA SER A 65 -12.40 0.71 -0.87
C SER A 65 -11.88 2.07 -0.41
N ASP A 66 -12.79 2.97 -0.01
CA ASP A 66 -12.46 4.26 0.59
C ASP A 66 -12.27 4.17 2.13
N ASP A 67 -12.30 2.96 2.69
CA ASP A 67 -12.11 2.73 4.13
C ASP A 67 -10.65 2.96 4.54
N PHE A 68 -10.39 4.15 5.09
CA PHE A 68 -9.08 4.57 5.55
C PHE A 68 -8.46 3.67 6.63
N ARG A 69 -9.24 2.79 7.27
CA ARG A 69 -8.70 1.84 8.26
C ARG A 69 -7.71 0.85 7.63
N TYR A 70 -7.83 0.52 6.34
CA TYR A 70 -6.83 -0.29 5.63
C TYR A 70 -5.48 0.45 5.51
N SER A 71 -5.50 1.73 5.15
CA SER A 71 -4.30 2.59 5.15
C SER A 71 -3.71 2.76 6.55
N ALA A 72 -4.56 2.85 7.59
CA ALA A 72 -4.10 2.88 8.96
C ALA A 72 -3.38 1.59 9.36
N VAL A 73 -3.88 0.41 8.94
CA VAL A 73 -3.21 -0.88 9.17
C VAL A 73 -1.85 -0.91 8.47
N LEU A 74 -1.76 -0.47 7.20
CA LEU A 74 -0.48 -0.36 6.49
C LEU A 74 0.51 0.51 7.26
N ALA A 75 0.10 1.74 7.61
CA ALA A 75 0.95 2.66 8.33
C ALA A 75 1.45 2.07 9.67
N GLU A 76 0.56 1.43 10.44
CA GLU A 76 0.92 0.78 11.70
C GLU A 76 1.94 -0.33 11.53
N GLU A 77 1.74 -1.24 10.57
CA GLU A 77 2.62 -2.40 10.41
C GLU A 77 3.98 -2.02 9.82
N PHE A 78 4.03 -1.09 8.86
CA PHE A 78 5.28 -0.54 8.35
C PHE A 78 6.07 0.20 9.43
N THR A 79 5.39 1.02 10.24
CA THR A 79 6.01 1.72 11.38
C THR A 79 6.54 0.72 12.41
N ARG A 80 5.73 -0.29 12.78
CA ARG A 80 6.12 -1.33 13.73
C ARG A 80 7.33 -2.13 13.26
N ALA A 81 7.43 -2.39 11.96
CA ALA A 81 8.54 -3.11 11.36
C ALA A 81 9.80 -2.24 11.18
N GLY A 82 9.71 -0.92 11.38
CA GLY A 82 10.82 0.00 11.12
C GLY A 82 11.17 0.14 9.63
N ALA A 83 10.25 -0.21 8.73
CA ALA A 83 10.53 -0.41 7.31
C ALA A 83 9.90 0.66 6.40
N ALA A 84 9.98 1.94 6.78
CA ALA A 84 9.24 3.03 6.12
C ALA A 84 9.68 3.34 4.67
N GLY A 85 10.85 2.86 4.22
CA GLY A 85 11.47 3.24 2.94
C GLY A 85 10.63 2.99 1.68
N LEU A 86 9.74 1.99 1.68
CA LEU A 86 8.88 1.69 0.52
C LEU A 86 7.77 2.75 0.32
N ALA A 87 7.46 3.57 1.34
CA ALA A 87 6.55 4.71 1.23
C ALA A 87 5.17 4.44 0.58
N ILE A 88 4.57 3.25 0.79
CA ILE A 88 3.26 2.88 0.23
C ILE A 88 2.17 3.91 0.56
N GLY A 89 2.19 4.49 1.77
CA GLY A 89 1.21 5.51 2.17
C GLY A 89 1.30 6.79 1.31
N LEU A 90 2.49 7.18 0.84
CA LEU A 90 2.61 8.30 -0.11
C LEU A 90 1.92 7.97 -1.42
N HIS A 91 2.12 6.75 -1.93
CA HIS A 91 1.50 6.30 -3.16
C HIS A 91 -0.04 6.19 -3.02
N ASN A 92 -0.53 5.47 -2.02
CA ASN A 92 -1.96 5.22 -1.83
C ASN A 92 -2.73 6.45 -1.35
N ASP A 93 -2.23 7.13 -0.31
CA ASP A 93 -3.03 8.07 0.50
C ASP A 93 -2.73 9.53 0.18
N ILE A 94 -1.66 9.81 -0.55
CA ILE A 94 -1.28 11.17 -0.95
C ILE A 94 -1.42 11.33 -2.46
N ILE A 95 -0.83 10.46 -3.28
CA ILE A 95 -0.93 10.59 -4.75
C ILE A 95 -2.28 10.05 -5.25
N GLY A 96 -2.72 8.89 -4.75
CA GLY A 96 -3.97 8.24 -5.15
C GLY A 96 -5.19 9.18 -5.18
N PRO A 97 -5.49 9.93 -4.09
CA PRO A 97 -6.66 10.80 -4.03
C PRO A 97 -6.65 11.94 -5.05
N TYR A 98 -5.48 12.44 -5.45
CA TYR A 98 -5.41 13.46 -6.51
C TYR A 98 -5.76 12.85 -7.85
N LEU A 99 -5.30 11.63 -8.15
CA LEU A 99 -5.61 10.96 -9.40
C LEU A 99 -7.08 10.52 -9.48
N THR A 100 -7.62 9.96 -8.40
CA THR A 100 -9.03 9.52 -8.39
C THR A 100 -10.00 10.70 -8.32
N GLY A 101 -9.66 11.75 -7.58
CA GLY A 101 -10.53 12.91 -7.34
C GLY A 101 -10.45 14.02 -8.39
N LEU A 102 -9.26 14.30 -8.96
CA LEU A 102 -9.02 15.51 -9.76
C LEU A 102 -8.67 15.24 -11.22
N ALA A 103 -8.28 14.01 -11.57
CA ALA A 103 -7.90 13.70 -12.94
C ALA A 103 -9.11 13.63 -13.89
N THR A 104 -8.91 13.98 -15.15
CA THR A 104 -9.90 13.78 -16.21
C THR A 104 -10.09 12.30 -16.53
N ASP A 105 -11.17 11.93 -17.21
CA ASP A 105 -11.41 10.53 -17.60
C ASP A 105 -10.29 9.95 -18.46
N GLU A 106 -9.70 10.77 -19.34
CA GLU A 106 -8.54 10.37 -20.14
C GLU A 106 -7.32 10.07 -19.24
N GLN A 107 -7.04 10.94 -18.28
CA GLN A 107 -5.95 10.78 -17.34
C GLN A 107 -6.15 9.56 -16.43
N LYS A 108 -7.38 9.35 -15.93
CA LYS A 108 -7.75 8.17 -15.13
C LYS A 108 -7.51 6.87 -15.90
N ARG A 109 -8.04 6.78 -17.12
CA ARG A 109 -7.82 5.61 -18.00
C ARG A 109 -6.35 5.37 -18.34
N ARG A 110 -5.51 6.41 -18.33
CA ARG A 110 -4.08 6.29 -18.62
C ARG A 110 -3.24 5.92 -17.39
N TRP A 111 -3.58 6.44 -16.21
CA TRP A 111 -2.68 6.41 -15.05
C TRP A 111 -3.13 5.50 -13.91
N LEU A 112 -4.44 5.20 -13.80
CA LEU A 112 -4.95 4.32 -12.76
C LEU A 112 -4.73 2.82 -13.06
N PRO A 113 -4.77 2.34 -14.32
CA PRO A 113 -4.41 0.97 -14.62
C PRO A 113 -2.94 0.68 -14.25
N GLY A 114 -2.75 -0.25 -13.31
CA GLY A 114 -1.41 -0.59 -12.80
C GLY A 114 -0.79 0.49 -11.89
N PHE A 115 -1.62 1.38 -11.35
CA PHE A 115 -1.27 2.25 -10.23
C PHE A 115 -0.93 1.39 -9.01
#